data_AF-A0A3G6R308-F1
#
_entry.id   AF-A0A3G6R308-F1
#
_cell.length_a   1.000
_cell.length_b   1.000
_cell.length_c   1.000
_cell.angle_alpha   90.00
_cell.angle_beta   90.00
_cell.angle_gamma   90.00
#
_symmetry.space_group_name_H-M   'P 1'
#
loop_
_entity.id
_entity.type
_entity.pdbx_description
1 polymer ?
#
loop_
_entity_poly.entity_id
_entity_poly.type
_entity_poly.pdbx_seq_one_letter_code
_entity_poly.pdbx_strand_id
1 'polypeptide(L)'
;MKKIFPLLLLIFASYLFNAQTVTFISRTTNKPLPKVSIFGKDGSIIAYSDIDGKIDRNLIKPDQEKFQLIYDNFSIATLSYADFEKEVIKVDDKIRDIEPVVIKNNKPAKYVFVKGNFNAYVTVNNKLNCYADGIVTYIFDNKTKKLKGTTVEQYRIYRLEDAVFEKKQTGLWDYQTMLRLPEMKEVGNILEYKKKNSVIKELKGQQKDQIEITGEALQGKEFALFGYRFYDVKNIINASYEKNTPKTLRDLLEFNEIGFIKLKHKTEPDYNQLIVYKNFYPIELDFQDENISEKNKFDLKNSSYTTKYWESQDFPNLQSVFSSYFGDKLKEKQNIK
;
A
#
# COMPACT_ATOMS: atom_id res chain seq x y z
N MET A 1 -35.47 -33.43 -17.55
CA MET A 1 -34.02 -33.66 -17.45
C MET A 1 -33.14 -32.58 -18.10
N LYS A 2 -33.53 -31.92 -19.21
CA LYS A 2 -32.68 -30.91 -19.89
C LYS A 2 -32.39 -29.59 -19.13
N LYS A 3 -33.08 -29.31 -18.01
CA LYS A 3 -32.86 -28.11 -17.16
C LYS A 3 -31.95 -28.34 -15.94
N ILE A 4 -31.61 -29.60 -15.63
CA ILE A 4 -30.77 -29.95 -14.46
C ILE A 4 -29.28 -29.89 -14.81
N PHE A 5 -28.93 -30.23 -16.06
CA PHE A 5 -27.55 -30.20 -16.54
C PHE A 5 -26.91 -28.80 -16.50
N PRO A 6 -27.55 -27.70 -16.96
CA PRO A 6 -26.95 -26.36 -16.83
C PRO A 6 -26.84 -25.90 -15.37
N LEU A 7 -27.73 -26.35 -14.49
CA LEU A 7 -27.67 -26.03 -13.06
C LEU A 7 -26.51 -26.75 -12.37
N LEU A 8 -26.30 -28.04 -12.66
CA LEU A 8 -25.13 -28.79 -12.19
C LEU A 8 -23.83 -28.21 -12.74
N LEU A 9 -23.81 -27.79 -14.00
CA LEU A 9 -22.65 -27.12 -14.60
C LEU A 9 -22.36 -25.78 -13.91
N LEU A 10 -23.39 -25.00 -13.55
CA LEU A 10 -23.25 -23.73 -12.83
C LEU A 10 -22.75 -23.94 -11.40
N ILE A 11 -23.27 -24.96 -10.71
CA ILE A 11 -22.83 -25.35 -9.36
C ILE A 11 -21.36 -25.81 -9.43
N PHE A 12 -21.02 -26.70 -10.37
CA PHE A 12 -19.65 -27.17 -10.55
C PHE A 12 -18.67 -26.03 -10.90
N ALA A 13 -19.07 -25.12 -11.80
CA ALA A 13 -18.31 -23.92 -12.10
C ALA A 13 -18.10 -23.05 -10.86
N SER A 14 -19.13 -22.86 -10.03
CA SER A 14 -19.01 -22.07 -8.79
C SER A 14 -18.04 -22.71 -7.77
N TYR A 15 -17.95 -24.03 -7.69
CA TYR A 15 -16.95 -24.71 -6.86
C TYR A 15 -15.52 -24.52 -7.39
N LEU A 16 -15.33 -24.54 -8.72
CA LEU A 16 -14.01 -24.30 -9.33
C LEU A 16 -13.50 -22.87 -9.11
N PHE A 17 -14.39 -21.87 -9.11
CA PHE A 17 -14.00 -20.49 -8.81
C PHE A 17 -13.61 -20.27 -7.35
N ASN A 18 -14.31 -20.91 -6.39
CA ASN A 18 -13.95 -20.79 -4.96
C ASN A 18 -12.62 -21.49 -4.63
N ALA A 19 -12.29 -22.60 -5.31
CA ALA A 19 -11.03 -23.32 -5.13
C ALA A 19 -9.77 -22.50 -5.51
N GLN A 20 -9.93 -21.39 -6.25
CA GLN A 20 -8.84 -20.53 -6.70
C GLN A 20 -8.54 -19.36 -5.75
N THR A 21 -9.32 -19.17 -4.69
CA THR A 21 -9.12 -18.05 -3.76
C THR A 21 -8.93 -18.50 -2.32
N VAL A 22 -8.13 -17.75 -1.57
CA VAL A 22 -8.01 -17.91 -0.11
C VAL A 22 -8.49 -16.61 0.54
N THR A 23 -9.30 -16.72 1.58
CA THR A 23 -9.87 -15.57 2.32
C THR A 23 -9.24 -15.45 3.71
N PHE A 24 -8.62 -14.31 3.99
CA PHE A 24 -8.18 -13.95 5.33
C PHE A 24 -9.32 -13.33 6.12
N ILE A 25 -9.47 -13.80 7.35
CA ILE A 25 -10.48 -13.32 8.28
C ILE A 25 -9.82 -12.98 9.61
N SER A 26 -10.20 -11.83 10.18
CA SER A 26 -9.83 -11.44 11.53
C SER A 26 -10.33 -12.47 12.54
N ARG A 27 -9.43 -12.99 13.38
CA ARG A 27 -9.80 -13.89 14.47
C ARG A 27 -10.68 -13.20 15.52
N THR A 28 -10.51 -11.89 15.71
CA THR A 28 -11.23 -11.09 16.70
C THR A 28 -12.66 -10.76 16.25
N THR A 29 -12.82 -10.28 15.03
CA THR A 29 -14.08 -9.73 14.52
C THR A 29 -14.83 -10.69 13.60
N ASN A 30 -14.16 -11.75 13.13
CA ASN A 30 -14.64 -12.68 12.13
C ASN A 30 -15.10 -11.97 10.82
N LYS A 31 -14.52 -10.80 10.54
CA LYS A 31 -14.70 -10.04 9.29
C LYS A 31 -13.53 -10.28 8.33
N PRO A 32 -13.74 -10.11 7.02
CA PRO A 32 -12.65 -10.08 6.05
C PRO A 32 -11.51 -9.19 6.51
N LEU A 33 -10.29 -9.68 6.40
CA LEU A 33 -9.10 -8.92 6.72
C LEU A 33 -8.40 -8.49 5.43
N PRO A 34 -8.61 -7.24 4.98
CA PRO A 34 -7.96 -6.75 3.79
C PRO A 34 -6.51 -6.39 4.07
N LYS A 35 -5.75 -6.07 3.03
CA LYS A 35 -4.38 -5.55 3.13
C LYS A 35 -3.32 -6.46 3.77
N VAL A 36 -3.59 -7.75 3.89
CA VAL A 36 -2.58 -8.73 4.30
C VAL A 36 -1.61 -8.95 3.14
N SER A 37 -0.36 -8.56 3.33
CA SER A 37 0.74 -8.83 2.41
C SER A 37 1.37 -10.18 2.74
N ILE A 38 1.60 -11.00 1.72
CA ILE A 38 2.22 -12.32 1.86
C ILE A 38 3.63 -12.28 1.30
N PHE A 39 4.60 -12.56 2.15
CA PHE A 39 6.01 -12.60 1.82
C PHE A 39 6.47 -14.04 1.62
N GLY A 40 7.20 -14.29 0.54
CA GLY A 40 7.92 -15.54 0.31
C GLY A 40 9.17 -15.67 1.17
N LYS A 41 9.86 -16.81 1.06
CA LYS A 41 11.09 -17.08 1.83
C LYS A 41 12.25 -16.16 1.46
N ASP A 42 12.22 -15.58 0.26
CA ASP A 42 13.26 -14.69 -0.28
C ASP A 42 12.93 -13.20 -0.08
N GLY A 43 11.87 -12.89 0.67
CA GLY A 43 11.41 -11.52 0.91
C GLY A 43 10.63 -10.90 -0.24
N SER A 44 10.23 -11.69 -1.25
CA SER A 44 9.33 -11.24 -2.30
C SER A 44 7.89 -11.10 -1.79
N ILE A 45 7.18 -10.05 -2.23
CA ILE A 45 5.76 -9.84 -1.91
C ILE A 45 4.93 -10.54 -2.98
N ILE A 46 4.35 -11.69 -2.61
CA ILE A 46 3.71 -12.62 -3.54
C ILE A 46 2.27 -12.22 -3.82
N ALA A 47 1.55 -11.81 -2.78
CA ALA A 47 0.13 -11.49 -2.86
C ALA A 47 -0.25 -10.44 -1.81
N TYR A 48 -1.38 -9.77 -2.07
CA TYR A 48 -2.00 -8.80 -1.20
C TYR A 48 -3.50 -9.03 -1.20
N SER A 49 -4.12 -9.10 -0.02
CA SER A 49 -5.56 -9.36 0.08
C SER A 49 -6.38 -8.11 -0.25
N ASP A 50 -7.41 -8.25 -1.07
CA ASP A 50 -8.37 -7.19 -1.40
C ASP A 50 -9.28 -6.81 -0.23
N ILE A 51 -10.19 -5.84 -0.42
CA ILE A 51 -11.18 -5.42 0.60
C ILE A 51 -12.06 -6.58 1.13
N ASP A 52 -12.23 -7.65 0.36
CA ASP A 52 -12.98 -8.85 0.73
C ASP A 52 -12.08 -9.89 1.43
N GLY A 53 -10.83 -9.52 1.73
CA GLY A 53 -9.82 -10.36 2.39
C GLY A 53 -9.25 -11.45 1.49
N LYS A 54 -9.45 -11.37 0.17
CA LYS A 54 -9.14 -12.46 -0.75
C LYS A 54 -7.82 -12.28 -1.47
N ILE A 55 -7.15 -13.40 -1.71
CA ILE A 55 -6.00 -13.52 -2.63
C ILE A 55 -6.28 -14.60 -3.68
N ASP A 56 -5.59 -14.52 -4.82
CA ASP A 56 -5.50 -15.63 -5.78
C ASP A 56 -4.51 -16.68 -5.25
N ARG A 57 -5.00 -17.91 -5.05
CA ARG A 57 -4.23 -19.04 -4.56
C ARG A 57 -3.12 -19.46 -5.53
N ASN A 58 -3.28 -19.22 -6.83
CA ASN A 58 -2.29 -19.60 -7.85
C ASN A 58 -0.97 -18.84 -7.71
N LEU A 59 -0.98 -17.72 -6.98
CA LEU A 59 0.23 -16.96 -6.66
C LEU A 59 1.10 -17.68 -5.61
N ILE A 60 0.49 -18.56 -4.80
CA ILE A 60 1.15 -19.30 -3.72
C ILE A 60 1.74 -20.59 -4.30
N LYS A 61 3.06 -20.71 -4.29
CA LYS A 61 3.76 -21.85 -4.88
C LYS A 61 4.43 -22.75 -3.82
N PRO A 62 4.39 -24.09 -3.97
CA PRO A 62 4.93 -25.02 -2.97
C PRO A 62 6.43 -24.84 -2.67
N ASP A 63 7.23 -24.40 -3.64
CA ASP A 63 8.69 -24.24 -3.53
C ASP A 63 9.13 -23.16 -2.51
N GLN A 64 8.20 -22.30 -2.09
CA GLN A 64 8.44 -21.29 -1.07
C GLN A 64 8.43 -21.87 0.35
N GLU A 65 7.77 -23.02 0.56
CA GLU A 65 7.59 -23.76 1.84
C GLU A 65 6.89 -22.98 2.97
N LYS A 66 7.36 -21.77 3.28
CA LYS A 66 6.86 -20.89 4.33
C LYS A 66 6.58 -19.49 3.79
N PHE A 67 5.53 -18.88 4.34
CA PHE A 67 5.04 -17.57 3.96
C PHE A 67 4.86 -16.71 5.20
N GLN A 68 5.47 -15.52 5.23
CA GLN A 68 5.25 -14.57 6.31
C GLN A 68 4.09 -13.64 5.94
N LEU A 69 3.15 -13.47 6.88
CA LEU A 69 2.01 -12.58 6.71
C LEU A 69 2.29 -11.27 7.42
N ILE A 70 2.18 -10.18 6.68
CA ILE A 70 2.34 -8.82 7.18
C ILE A 70 0.99 -8.10 7.08
N TYR A 71 0.55 -7.52 8.18
CA TYR A 71 -0.65 -6.67 8.22
C TYR A 71 -0.33 -5.39 8.99
N ASP A 72 -0.78 -4.24 8.48
CA ASP A 72 -0.45 -2.89 8.99
C ASP A 72 1.05 -2.68 9.31
N ASN A 73 1.93 -3.31 8.50
CA ASN A 73 3.40 -3.31 8.60
C ASN A 73 4.02 -4.12 9.74
N PHE A 74 3.25 -5.01 10.38
CA PHE A 74 3.76 -5.94 11.38
C PHE A 74 3.58 -7.38 10.93
N SER A 75 4.53 -8.23 11.30
CA SER A 75 4.43 -9.67 11.11
C SER A 75 3.39 -10.26 12.05
N ILE A 76 2.34 -10.86 11.49
CA ILE A 76 1.21 -11.42 12.26
C ILE A 76 1.19 -12.95 12.30
N ALA A 77 1.77 -13.61 11.29
CA ALA A 77 1.82 -15.07 11.24
C ALA A 77 2.89 -15.54 10.27
N THR A 78 3.30 -16.80 10.44
CA THR A 78 4.05 -17.55 9.43
C THR A 78 3.25 -18.81 9.10
N LEU A 79 2.93 -19.00 7.82
CA LEU A 79 2.13 -20.11 7.33
C LEU A 79 2.98 -21.05 6.48
N SER A 80 2.62 -22.33 6.49
CA SER A 80 3.15 -23.31 5.54
C SER A 80 2.34 -23.30 4.24
N TYR A 81 2.86 -23.89 3.17
CA TYR A 81 2.08 -24.08 1.93
C TYR A 81 0.74 -24.80 2.18
N ALA A 82 0.74 -25.83 3.04
CA ALA A 82 -0.46 -26.61 3.38
C ALA A 82 -1.55 -25.76 4.06
N ASP A 83 -1.21 -24.65 4.71
CA ASP A 83 -2.21 -23.77 5.31
C ASP A 83 -3.10 -23.08 4.27
N PHE A 84 -2.59 -22.88 3.05
CA PHE A 84 -3.33 -22.31 1.93
C PHE A 84 -4.25 -23.34 1.24
N GLU A 85 -4.28 -24.59 1.71
CA GLU A 85 -5.32 -25.55 1.32
C GLU A 85 -6.69 -25.21 1.89
N LYS A 86 -6.72 -24.44 2.98
CA LYS A 86 -7.94 -23.92 3.60
C LYS A 86 -8.47 -22.76 2.77
N GLU A 87 -9.76 -22.77 2.46
CA GLU A 87 -10.45 -21.64 1.81
C GLU A 87 -10.44 -20.37 2.68
N VAL A 88 -10.43 -20.55 4.00
CA VAL A 88 -10.47 -19.47 5.00
C VAL A 88 -9.32 -19.64 5.99
N ILE A 89 -8.54 -18.58 6.16
CA ILE A 89 -7.44 -18.52 7.12
C ILE A 89 -7.73 -17.44 8.15
N LYS A 90 -7.84 -17.84 9.42
CA LYS A 90 -8.08 -16.93 10.54
C LYS A 90 -6.77 -16.45 11.15
N VAL A 91 -6.52 -15.15 11.00
CA VAL A 91 -5.29 -14.51 11.47
C VAL A 91 -5.59 -13.56 12.62
N ASP A 92 -4.62 -13.40 13.52
CA ASP A 92 -4.74 -12.39 14.57
C ASP A 92 -4.50 -11.01 13.96
N ASP A 93 -5.46 -10.12 14.17
CA ASP A 93 -5.47 -8.75 13.68
C ASP A 93 -5.23 -7.72 14.79
N LYS A 94 -5.08 -8.18 16.05
CA LYS A 94 -4.78 -7.32 17.19
C LYS A 94 -3.30 -6.94 17.21
N ILE A 95 -2.94 -6.05 16.31
CA ILE A 95 -1.59 -5.52 16.24
C ILE A 95 -1.47 -4.27 17.14
N ARG A 96 -2.50 -3.40 17.11
CA ARG A 96 -2.72 -2.28 18.04
C ARG A 96 -4.04 -1.57 17.77
N ASP A 97 -4.58 -0.89 18.77
CA ASP A 97 -5.67 0.07 18.55
C ASP A 97 -5.12 1.28 17.79
N ILE A 98 -5.87 1.78 16.80
CA ILE A 98 -5.51 3.00 16.08
C ILE A 98 -5.67 4.16 17.07
N GLU A 99 -4.57 4.86 17.35
CA GLU A 99 -4.64 6.02 18.23
C GLU A 99 -5.49 7.12 17.60
N PRO A 100 -6.34 7.82 18.39
CA PRO A 100 -7.08 8.95 17.89
C PRO A 100 -6.15 10.04 17.36
N VAL A 101 -6.49 10.60 16.20
CA VAL A 101 -5.74 11.72 15.62
C VAL A 101 -5.84 12.94 16.55
N VAL A 102 -4.69 13.46 16.99
CA VAL A 102 -4.64 14.59 17.93
C VAL A 102 -5.04 15.88 17.23
N ILE A 103 -6.02 16.61 17.78
CA ILE A 103 -6.44 17.92 17.25
C ILE A 103 -5.83 19.03 18.11
N LYS A 104 -4.88 19.81 17.56
CA LYS A 104 -4.20 20.89 18.31
C LYS A 104 -5.01 22.19 18.38
N ASN A 105 -5.40 22.73 17.23
CA ASN A 105 -6.32 23.87 17.13
C ASN A 105 -7.59 23.40 16.43
N ASN A 106 -8.76 23.88 16.85
CA ASN A 106 -10.04 23.55 16.21
C ASN A 106 -10.82 24.78 15.74
N LYS A 107 -10.21 25.98 15.85
CA LYS A 107 -10.85 27.22 15.41
C LYS A 107 -11.06 27.18 13.89
N PRO A 108 -12.13 27.81 13.38
CA PRO A 108 -12.31 27.97 11.94
C PRO A 108 -11.06 28.63 11.35
N ALA A 109 -10.44 27.95 10.39
CA ALA A 109 -9.22 28.39 9.76
C ALA A 109 -9.24 28.10 8.26
N LYS A 110 -8.43 28.83 7.50
CA LYS A 110 -8.33 28.68 6.04
C LYS A 110 -7.76 27.34 5.60
N TYR A 111 -6.84 26.77 6.37
CA TYR A 111 -6.15 25.53 6.03
C TYR A 111 -6.24 24.47 7.13
N VAL A 112 -6.16 23.21 6.71
CA VAL A 112 -6.04 22.04 7.57
C VAL A 112 -4.70 21.38 7.29
N PHE A 113 -3.89 21.22 8.33
CA PHE A 113 -2.61 20.54 8.31
C PHE A 113 -2.83 19.12 8.82
N VAL A 114 -2.57 18.14 7.98
CA VAL A 114 -2.69 16.72 8.30
C VAL A 114 -1.28 16.15 8.39
N LYS A 115 -0.77 16.04 9.61
CA LYS A 115 0.55 15.48 9.90
C LYS A 115 0.43 14.00 10.17
N GLY A 116 1.37 13.22 9.66
CA GLY A 116 1.37 11.78 9.83
C GLY A 116 2.68 11.10 9.48
N ASN A 117 2.75 9.83 9.84
CA ASN A 117 3.81 8.93 9.43
C ASN A 117 3.53 8.44 8.00
N PHE A 118 4.57 8.30 7.19
CA PHE A 118 4.47 7.63 5.91
C PHE A 118 5.52 6.53 5.80
N ASN A 119 5.21 5.52 4.99
CA ASN A 119 6.22 4.67 4.40
C ASN A 119 5.88 4.41 2.94
N ALA A 120 6.89 4.17 2.13
CA ALA A 120 6.75 3.85 0.72
C ALA A 120 7.81 2.84 0.31
N TYR A 121 7.49 1.95 -0.62
CA TYR A 121 8.45 1.02 -1.17
C TYR A 121 8.11 0.63 -2.59
N VAL A 122 9.16 0.30 -3.33
CA VAL A 122 9.07 -0.17 -4.71
C VAL A 122 9.58 -1.59 -4.76
N THR A 123 8.79 -2.48 -5.35
CA THR A 123 9.25 -3.81 -5.73
C THR A 123 9.39 -3.92 -7.24
N VAL A 124 10.39 -4.68 -7.68
CA VAL A 124 10.63 -5.04 -9.08
C VAL A 124 10.54 -6.55 -9.16
N ASN A 125 9.59 -7.06 -9.95
CA ASN A 125 9.27 -8.48 -10.03
C ASN A 125 9.10 -9.09 -8.62
N ASN A 126 8.28 -8.43 -7.80
CA ASN A 126 7.94 -8.78 -6.42
C ASN A 126 9.08 -8.68 -5.39
N LYS A 127 10.33 -8.43 -5.79
CA LYS A 127 11.46 -8.25 -4.87
C LYS A 127 11.64 -6.77 -4.52
N LEU A 128 11.94 -6.47 -3.25
CA LEU A 128 12.21 -5.10 -2.80
C LEU A 128 13.35 -4.47 -3.61
N ASN A 129 13.17 -3.21 -4.00
CA ASN A 129 14.20 -2.39 -4.62
C ASN A 129 14.65 -1.25 -3.69
N CYS A 130 13.68 -0.48 -3.19
CA CYS A 130 13.92 0.62 -2.27
C CYS A 130 12.72 0.82 -1.36
N TYR A 131 13.00 1.43 -0.22
CA TYR A 131 12.05 1.72 0.84
C TYR A 131 12.37 3.10 1.42
N ALA A 132 11.34 3.82 1.82
CA ALA A 132 11.49 5.04 2.60
C ALA A 132 10.40 5.11 3.65
N ASP A 133 10.72 5.78 4.74
CA ASP A 133 9.76 6.10 5.78
C ASP A 133 10.06 7.48 6.35
N GLY A 134 9.08 8.07 7.05
CA GLY A 134 9.23 9.42 7.57
C GLY A 134 7.96 10.03 8.11
N ILE A 135 8.04 11.33 8.34
CA ILE A 135 6.96 12.19 8.81
C ILE A 135 6.71 13.26 7.74
N VAL A 136 5.45 13.42 7.37
CA VAL A 136 5.01 14.36 6.34
C VAL A 136 3.76 15.08 6.82
N THR A 137 3.65 16.35 6.44
CA THR A 137 2.47 17.18 6.68
C THR A 137 1.85 17.60 5.35
N TYR A 138 0.58 17.24 5.17
CA TYR A 138 -0.23 17.62 4.01
C TYR A 138 -1.10 18.82 4.35
N ILE A 139 -1.12 19.83 3.48
CA ILE A 139 -1.83 21.08 3.70
C ILE A 139 -3.03 21.13 2.76
N PHE A 140 -4.23 21.17 3.31
CA PHE A 140 -5.48 21.24 2.57
C PHE A 140 -6.15 22.59 2.76
N ASP A 141 -6.79 23.09 1.70
CA ASP A 141 -7.74 24.19 1.82
C ASP A 141 -9.00 23.71 2.54
N ASN A 142 -9.35 24.35 3.66
CA ASN A 142 -10.41 23.87 4.52
C ASN A 142 -11.80 23.98 3.86
N LYS A 143 -11.99 24.93 2.94
CA LYS A 143 -13.28 25.13 2.26
C LYS A 143 -13.46 24.13 1.12
N THR A 144 -12.46 23.99 0.26
CA THR A 144 -12.52 23.20 -0.98
C THR A 144 -12.03 21.77 -0.80
N LYS A 145 -11.37 21.47 0.33
CA LYS A 145 -10.73 20.19 0.65
C LYS A 145 -9.65 19.77 -0.35
N LYS A 146 -9.18 20.70 -1.18
CA LYS A 146 -8.10 20.46 -2.16
C LYS A 146 -6.75 20.54 -1.48
N LEU A 147 -5.87 19.59 -1.80
CA LEU A 147 -4.47 19.62 -1.40
C LEU A 147 -3.77 20.85 -2.00
N LYS A 148 -3.11 21.64 -1.15
CA LYS A 148 -2.39 22.88 -1.50
C LYS A 148 -0.88 22.74 -1.37
N GLY A 149 -0.41 21.87 -0.48
CA GLY A 149 1.01 21.72 -0.21
C GLY A 149 1.33 20.42 0.51
N THR A 150 2.61 20.10 0.51
CA THR A 150 3.17 18.97 1.23
C THR A 150 4.54 19.38 1.74
N THR A 151 4.77 19.15 3.04
CA THR A 151 6.03 19.44 3.71
C THR A 151 6.55 18.15 4.30
N VAL A 152 7.74 17.72 3.88
CA VAL A 152 8.41 16.57 4.49
C VAL A 152 9.21 17.05 5.68
N GLU A 153 8.96 16.48 6.85
CA GLU A 153 9.63 16.91 8.09
C GLU A 153 10.92 16.12 8.32
N GLN A 154 10.83 14.80 8.26
CA GLN A 154 11.95 13.88 8.48
C GLN A 154 11.72 12.62 7.67
N TYR A 155 12.76 11.98 7.17
CA TYR A 155 12.65 10.73 6.43
C TYR A 155 13.97 9.95 6.37
N ARG A 156 13.85 8.63 6.23
CA ARG A 156 14.95 7.71 5.93
C ARG A 156 14.72 7.08 4.56
N ILE A 157 15.81 6.80 3.85
CA ILE A 157 15.76 6.10 2.56
C ILE A 157 16.69 4.91 2.62
N TYR A 158 16.15 3.75 2.26
CA TYR A 158 16.89 2.50 2.15
C TYR A 158 16.88 2.02 0.71
N ARG A 159 18.01 1.49 0.26
CA ARG A 159 18.15 0.88 -1.07
C ARG A 159 18.78 -0.49 -0.92
N LEU A 160 18.28 -1.45 -1.69
CA LEU A 160 18.90 -2.76 -1.79
C LEU A 160 20.14 -2.65 -2.69
N GLU A 161 21.32 -2.85 -2.12
CA GLU A 161 22.57 -2.93 -2.86
C GLU A 161 22.65 -4.26 -3.62
N ASP A 162 23.31 -4.23 -4.79
CA ASP A 162 23.49 -5.38 -5.66
C ASP A 162 22.19 -6.14 -5.99
N ALA A 163 21.07 -5.42 -6.04
CA ALA A 163 19.79 -6.01 -6.39
C ALA A 163 19.82 -6.56 -7.83
N VAL A 164 20.02 -7.87 -7.94
CA VAL A 164 19.92 -8.60 -9.20
C VAL A 164 18.47 -9.07 -9.36
N PHE A 165 17.72 -8.36 -10.20
CA PHE A 165 16.39 -8.81 -10.61
C PHE A 165 16.55 -9.84 -11.73
N GLU A 166 15.80 -10.96 -11.64
CA GLU A 166 15.87 -12.09 -12.57
C GLU A 166 15.67 -11.70 -14.05
N LYS A 167 15.05 -10.54 -14.29
CA LYS A 167 14.85 -9.93 -15.61
C LYS A 167 15.62 -8.60 -15.66
N LYS A 168 16.63 -8.46 -16.55
CA LYS A 168 17.32 -7.18 -16.88
C LYS A 168 16.46 -6.40 -17.92
N GLN A 169 16.46 -5.07 -18.08
CA GLN A 169 17.57 -4.10 -18.11
C GLN A 169 17.12 -2.59 -18.10
N THR A 170 16.06 -2.19 -17.36
CA THR A 170 15.81 -0.77 -17.05
C THR A 170 16.60 -0.44 -15.79
N GLY A 171 17.21 0.74 -15.73
CA GLY A 171 18.23 1.04 -14.72
C GLY A 171 17.66 0.98 -13.31
N LEU A 172 18.46 0.54 -12.33
CA LEU A 172 18.12 0.62 -10.91
C LEU A 172 17.63 2.03 -10.51
N TRP A 173 18.22 3.06 -11.12
CA TRP A 173 17.83 4.45 -10.97
C TRP A 173 16.41 4.74 -11.46
N ASP A 174 15.98 4.15 -12.57
CA ASP A 174 14.66 4.38 -13.16
C ASP A 174 13.55 3.93 -12.19
N TYR A 175 13.74 2.80 -11.50
CA TYR A 175 12.79 2.30 -10.51
C TYR A 175 12.78 3.13 -9.23
N GLN A 176 13.95 3.58 -8.77
CA GLN A 176 14.06 4.40 -7.57
C GLN A 176 13.31 5.72 -7.73
N THR A 177 13.19 6.24 -8.95
CA THR A 177 12.35 7.43 -9.19
C THR A 177 10.86 7.19 -8.94
N MET A 178 10.40 5.94 -8.84
CA MET A 178 9.01 5.63 -8.47
C MET A 178 8.77 5.70 -6.97
N LEU A 179 9.83 5.79 -6.15
CA LEU A 179 9.69 6.02 -4.71
C LEU A 179 9.20 7.46 -4.49
N ARG A 180 7.94 7.57 -4.05
CA ARG A 180 7.19 8.82 -3.92
C ARG A 180 6.34 8.80 -2.65
N LEU A 181 6.01 10.00 -2.16
CA LEU A 181 5.08 10.18 -1.07
C LEU A 181 3.65 9.74 -1.47
N PRO A 182 2.82 9.31 -0.51
CA PRO A 182 1.38 9.08 -0.72
C PRO A 182 0.70 10.30 -1.37
N GLU A 183 -0.11 10.06 -2.41
CA GLU A 183 -0.82 11.12 -3.14
C GLU A 183 -2.17 11.43 -2.49
N MET A 184 -2.17 12.29 -1.48
CA MET A 184 -3.35 12.61 -0.66
C MET A 184 -4.37 13.55 -1.36
N LYS A 185 -4.27 13.76 -2.68
CA LYS A 185 -5.06 14.77 -3.41
C LYS A 185 -6.57 14.56 -3.30
N GLU A 186 -7.00 13.30 -3.37
CA GLU A 186 -8.41 12.94 -3.44
C GLU A 186 -9.01 12.61 -2.06
N VAL A 187 -8.19 12.54 -1.01
CA VAL A 187 -8.64 12.10 0.32
C VAL A 187 -9.62 13.08 0.95
N GLY A 188 -9.49 14.37 0.62
CA GLY A 188 -10.40 15.40 1.10
C GLY A 188 -11.85 15.24 0.62
N ASN A 189 -12.05 14.59 -0.54
CA ASN A 189 -13.35 14.35 -1.16
C ASN A 189 -13.41 12.93 -1.75
N ILE A 190 -13.00 11.90 -0.99
CA ILE A 190 -12.81 10.54 -1.53
C ILE A 190 -14.08 9.95 -2.16
N LEU A 191 -15.26 10.34 -1.65
CA LEU A 191 -16.56 9.92 -2.16
C LEU A 191 -16.90 10.55 -3.52
N GLU A 192 -16.23 11.64 -3.89
CA GLU A 192 -16.37 12.30 -5.19
C GLU A 192 -15.37 11.77 -6.22
N TYR A 193 -14.55 10.78 -5.86
CA TYR A 193 -13.57 10.19 -6.77
C TYR A 193 -14.26 9.68 -8.04
N LYS A 194 -13.95 10.32 -9.17
CA LYS A 194 -14.50 9.98 -10.48
C LYS A 194 -13.36 9.82 -11.48
N LYS A 195 -12.89 8.59 -11.68
CA LYS A 195 -12.09 8.24 -12.85
C LYS A 195 -12.87 7.28 -13.73
N LYS A 196 -12.68 7.41 -15.04
CA LYS A 196 -13.16 6.43 -16.02
C LYS A 196 -12.53 5.07 -15.66
N ASN A 197 -13.35 4.03 -15.54
CA ASN A 197 -12.96 2.65 -15.18
C ASN A 197 -12.48 2.45 -13.72
N SER A 198 -12.97 3.23 -12.75
CA SER A 198 -12.77 2.92 -11.33
C SER A 198 -13.95 2.17 -10.71
N VAL A 199 -13.66 1.19 -9.86
CA VAL A 199 -14.62 0.48 -9.01
C VAL A 199 -14.40 0.92 -7.57
N ILE A 200 -15.46 1.29 -6.87
CA ILE A 200 -15.45 1.68 -5.45
C ILE A 200 -16.16 0.58 -4.66
N LYS A 201 -15.51 0.06 -3.63
CA LYS A 201 -16.07 -0.86 -2.66
C LYS A 201 -15.95 -0.25 -1.27
N GLU A 202 -16.93 -0.53 -0.42
CA GLU A 202 -16.92 -0.09 0.98
C GLU A 202 -17.18 -1.27 1.90
N LEU A 203 -16.38 -1.37 2.96
CA LEU A 203 -16.54 -2.35 4.03
C LEU A 203 -16.79 -1.61 5.35
N LYS A 204 -17.99 -1.82 5.91
CA LYS A 204 -18.36 -1.33 7.25
C LYS A 204 -17.79 -2.26 8.31
N GLY A 205 -16.72 -1.83 8.98
CA GLY A 205 -16.07 -2.60 10.04
C GLY A 205 -16.66 -2.34 11.43
N GLN A 206 -16.18 -3.10 12.41
CA GLN A 206 -16.61 -2.90 13.80
C GLN A 206 -15.96 -1.67 14.44
N GLN A 207 -14.70 -1.39 14.10
CA GLN A 207 -13.89 -0.27 14.63
C GLN A 207 -13.73 0.88 13.62
N LYS A 208 -13.58 0.56 12.33
CA LYS A 208 -13.37 1.53 11.24
C LYS A 208 -14.20 1.18 10.01
N ASP A 209 -14.54 2.19 9.21
CA ASP A 209 -15.07 2.02 7.85
C ASP A 209 -13.91 2.03 6.86
N GLN A 210 -13.97 1.20 5.82
CA GLN A 210 -12.91 1.08 4.81
C GLN A 210 -13.47 1.28 3.42
N ILE A 211 -12.72 1.98 2.57
CA ILE A 211 -13.02 2.20 1.17
C ILE A 211 -11.86 1.68 0.34
N GLU A 212 -12.15 0.88 -0.68
CA GLU A 212 -11.19 0.48 -1.71
C GLU A 212 -11.66 1.04 -3.05
N ILE A 213 -10.75 1.72 -3.75
CA ILE A 213 -10.95 2.22 -5.10
C ILE A 213 -9.93 1.56 -6.01
N THR A 214 -10.39 0.71 -6.92
CA THR A 214 -9.53 0.09 -7.94
C THR A 214 -9.74 0.78 -9.27
N GLY A 215 -8.67 1.21 -9.92
CA GLY A 215 -8.68 1.77 -11.27
C GLY A 215 -7.72 1.03 -12.18
N GLU A 216 -8.14 0.78 -13.41
CA GLU A 216 -7.34 0.04 -14.39
C GLU A 216 -7.22 0.80 -15.72
N ALA A 217 -6.03 0.73 -16.31
CA ALA A 217 -5.73 1.29 -17.62
C ALA A 217 -4.78 0.35 -18.38
N LEU A 218 -4.74 0.47 -19.70
CA LEU A 218 -3.82 -0.30 -20.55
C LEU A 218 -3.96 -1.84 -20.43
N GLN A 219 -5.10 -2.33 -19.94
CA GLN A 219 -5.41 -3.75 -19.87
C GLN A 219 -5.48 -4.32 -21.29
N GLY A 220 -4.57 -5.22 -21.64
CA GLY A 220 -4.49 -5.77 -23.00
C GLY A 220 -4.00 -4.78 -24.07
N LYS A 221 -3.50 -3.60 -23.69
CA LYS A 221 -2.99 -2.59 -24.63
C LYS A 221 -1.66 -2.00 -24.19
N GLU A 222 -0.65 -2.09 -25.04
CA GLU A 222 0.66 -1.46 -24.83
C GLU A 222 0.62 0.04 -25.17
N PHE A 223 1.27 0.87 -24.35
CA PHE A 223 1.57 2.27 -24.64
C PHE A 223 3.09 2.47 -24.69
N ALA A 224 3.59 3.14 -25.73
CA ALA A 224 5.02 3.37 -25.93
C ALA A 224 5.38 4.85 -25.93
N LEU A 225 6.43 5.25 -25.20
CA LEU A 225 6.93 6.62 -25.12
C LEU A 225 8.44 6.64 -24.83
N PHE A 226 9.22 7.44 -25.57
CA PHE A 226 10.68 7.59 -25.40
C PHE A 226 11.46 6.26 -25.31
N GLY A 227 11.04 5.24 -26.06
CA GLY A 227 11.67 3.92 -26.03
C GLY A 227 11.18 3.01 -24.90
N TYR A 228 10.39 3.51 -23.96
CA TYR A 228 9.72 2.71 -22.94
C TYR A 228 8.37 2.21 -23.42
N ARG A 229 7.98 1.05 -22.94
CA ARG A 229 6.69 0.39 -23.17
C ARG A 229 6.05 0.09 -21.82
N PHE A 230 4.78 0.46 -21.71
CA PHE A 230 3.96 0.36 -20.51
C PHE A 230 2.72 -0.48 -20.78
N TYR A 231 2.35 -1.33 -19.83
CA TYR A 231 1.31 -2.32 -19.99
C TYR A 231 0.68 -2.67 -18.63
N ASP A 232 -0.58 -3.14 -18.63
CA ASP A 232 -1.34 -3.58 -17.44
C ASP A 232 -1.19 -2.65 -16.23
N VAL A 233 -1.68 -1.41 -16.35
CA VAL A 233 -1.64 -0.44 -15.25
C VAL A 233 -2.84 -0.67 -14.34
N LYS A 234 -2.59 -0.86 -13.05
CA LYS A 234 -3.61 -0.95 -12.00
C LYS A 234 -3.23 -0.02 -10.86
N ASN A 235 -4.19 0.70 -10.29
CA ASN A 235 -4.02 1.45 -9.06
C ASN A 235 -5.10 1.03 -8.08
N ILE A 236 -4.73 0.81 -6.82
CA ILE A 236 -5.63 0.51 -5.72
C ILE A 236 -5.42 1.59 -4.66
N ILE A 237 -6.47 2.29 -4.29
CA ILE A 237 -6.48 3.23 -3.17
C ILE A 237 -7.31 2.61 -2.05
N ASN A 238 -6.74 2.50 -0.86
CA ASN A 238 -7.42 2.09 0.34
C ASN A 238 -7.45 3.25 1.34
N ALA A 239 -8.61 3.54 1.93
CA ALA A 239 -8.73 4.53 2.98
C ALA A 239 -9.57 3.99 4.13
N SER A 240 -9.08 4.20 5.35
CA SER A 240 -9.76 3.86 6.59
C SER A 240 -10.26 5.14 7.26
N TYR A 241 -11.50 5.12 7.74
CA TYR A 241 -12.11 6.23 8.46
C TYR A 241 -12.73 5.77 9.78
N GLU A 242 -12.90 6.70 10.71
CA GLU A 242 -13.72 6.46 11.90
C GLU A 242 -15.10 5.93 11.49
N LYS A 243 -15.61 4.99 12.30
CA LYS A 243 -16.85 4.28 12.02
C LYS A 243 -18.04 5.24 11.91
N ASN A 244 -18.91 4.99 10.94
CA ASN A 244 -20.16 5.72 10.75
C ASN A 244 -19.98 7.24 10.57
N THR A 245 -18.81 7.68 10.12
CA THR A 245 -18.55 9.10 9.83
C THR A 245 -18.83 9.45 8.36
N PRO A 246 -18.93 10.77 8.05
CA PRO A 246 -19.01 11.27 6.69
C PRO A 246 -17.74 11.08 5.85
N LYS A 247 -16.66 10.50 6.40
CA LYS A 247 -15.36 10.25 5.73
C LYS A 247 -14.66 11.53 5.30
N THR A 248 -14.58 12.49 6.20
CA THR A 248 -13.82 13.72 6.00
C THR A 248 -12.34 13.53 6.37
N LEU A 249 -11.50 14.54 6.09
CA LEU A 249 -10.10 14.55 6.56
C LEU A 249 -9.97 14.38 8.08
N ARG A 250 -10.97 14.84 8.84
CA ARG A 250 -10.98 14.72 10.30
C ARG A 250 -11.13 13.27 10.77
N ASP A 251 -11.84 12.48 9.97
CA ASP A 251 -12.19 11.11 10.30
C ASP A 251 -11.17 10.12 9.74
N LEU A 252 -10.14 10.59 9.02
CA LEU A 252 -9.16 9.75 8.35
C LEU A 252 -8.28 9.05 9.39
N LEU A 253 -8.15 7.73 9.26
CA LEU A 253 -7.30 6.90 10.11
C LEU A 253 -6.09 6.35 9.35
N GLU A 254 -6.26 6.00 8.07
CA GLU A 254 -5.19 5.43 7.24
C GLU A 254 -5.46 5.74 5.77
N PHE A 255 -4.39 5.91 4.99
CA PHE A 255 -4.47 5.97 3.54
C PHE A 255 -3.35 5.13 2.92
N ASN A 256 -3.69 4.29 1.95
CA ASN A 256 -2.78 3.43 1.23
C ASN A 256 -3.03 3.54 -0.28
N GLU A 257 -1.96 3.51 -1.05
CA GLU A 257 -2.01 3.46 -2.51
C GLU A 257 -1.03 2.39 -3.01
N ILE A 258 -1.51 1.54 -3.93
CA ILE A 258 -0.72 0.49 -4.56
C ILE A 258 -0.84 0.64 -6.08
N GLY A 259 0.26 1.04 -6.70
CA GLY A 259 0.37 1.15 -8.16
C GLY A 259 1.09 -0.06 -8.75
N PHE A 260 0.49 -0.68 -9.76
CA PHE A 260 1.07 -1.76 -10.55
C PHE A 260 1.30 -1.26 -11.97
N ILE A 261 2.48 -1.55 -12.52
CA ILE A 261 2.78 -1.26 -13.92
C ILE A 261 3.76 -2.30 -14.45
N LYS A 262 3.48 -2.83 -15.64
CA LYS A 262 4.47 -3.58 -16.41
C LYS A 262 5.20 -2.61 -17.33
N LEU A 263 6.52 -2.62 -17.24
CA LEU A 263 7.44 -1.69 -17.87
C LEU A 263 8.55 -2.46 -18.56
N LYS A 264 8.91 -2.04 -19.78
CA LYS A 264 10.20 -2.40 -20.40
C LYS A 264 10.76 -1.29 -21.26
N HIS A 265 12.06 -1.28 -21.49
CA HIS A 265 12.65 -0.54 -22.59
C HIS A 265 12.57 -1.37 -23.89
N LYS A 266 12.52 -0.71 -25.04
CA LYS A 266 12.37 -1.36 -26.36
C LYS A 266 13.52 -2.31 -26.71
N THR A 267 14.68 -2.17 -26.07
CA THR A 267 15.83 -3.08 -26.22
C THR A 267 15.66 -4.37 -25.44
N GLU A 268 14.59 -4.50 -24.67
CA GLU A 268 14.37 -5.62 -23.76
C GLU A 268 13.33 -6.59 -24.32
N PRO A 269 13.59 -7.90 -24.17
CA PRO A 269 12.62 -8.91 -24.55
C PRO A 269 11.39 -8.88 -23.62
N ASP A 270 11.63 -8.76 -22.32
CA ASP A 270 10.63 -9.02 -21.28
C ASP A 270 10.21 -7.78 -20.49
N TYR A 271 9.01 -7.83 -19.92
CA TYR A 271 8.49 -6.83 -19.00
C TYR A 271 8.98 -7.07 -17.57
N ASN A 272 9.38 -5.99 -16.91
CA ASN A 272 9.48 -5.89 -15.46
C ASN A 272 8.15 -5.46 -14.87
N GLN A 273 7.72 -6.11 -13.80
CA GLN A 273 6.56 -5.68 -13.01
C GLN A 273 7.04 -4.79 -11.89
N LEU A 274 6.65 -3.52 -11.92
CA LEU A 274 6.83 -2.61 -10.81
C LEU A 274 5.56 -2.57 -9.96
N ILE A 275 5.75 -2.63 -8.65
CA ILE A 275 4.69 -2.37 -7.69
C ILE A 275 5.19 -1.31 -6.71
N VAL A 276 4.42 -0.24 -6.58
CA VAL A 276 4.72 0.91 -5.71
C VAL A 276 3.68 0.95 -4.62
N TYR A 277 4.12 0.83 -3.38
CA TYR A 277 3.28 0.89 -2.19
C TYR A 277 3.56 2.21 -1.49
N LYS A 278 2.49 2.93 -1.12
CA LYS A 278 2.55 4.21 -0.43
C LYS A 278 1.53 4.19 0.70
N ASN A 279 1.99 4.37 1.94
CA ASN A 279 1.15 4.34 3.13
C ASN A 279 1.27 5.66 3.90
N PHE A 280 0.17 6.12 4.46
CA PHE A 280 0.08 7.30 5.31
C PHE A 280 -0.83 7.03 6.52
N TYR A 281 -0.38 7.48 7.68
CA TYR A 281 -1.04 7.29 8.97
C TYR A 281 -1.10 8.67 9.67
N PRO A 282 -2.23 9.38 9.62
CA PRO A 282 -2.39 10.65 10.32
C PRO A 282 -2.21 10.46 11.82
N ILE A 283 -1.47 11.38 12.43
CA ILE A 283 -1.25 11.43 13.89
C ILE A 283 -1.74 12.75 14.48
N GLU A 284 -1.80 13.81 13.68
CA GLU A 284 -2.15 15.14 14.15
C GLU A 284 -2.88 15.95 13.07
N LEU A 285 -3.88 16.71 13.52
CA LEU A 285 -4.62 17.70 12.76
C LEU A 285 -4.45 19.07 13.39
N ASP A 286 -4.14 20.05 12.57
CA ASP A 286 -4.03 21.44 12.98
C ASP A 286 -4.72 22.39 11.99
N PHE A 287 -5.26 23.49 12.50
CA PHE A 287 -6.09 24.43 11.76
C PHE A 287 -5.46 25.82 11.86
N GLN A 288 -5.02 26.35 10.73
CA GLN A 288 -4.28 27.62 10.67
C GLN A 288 -4.69 28.45 9.45
N ASP A 289 -4.58 29.78 9.56
CA ASP A 289 -4.92 30.71 8.47
C ASP A 289 -3.75 30.97 7.52
N GLU A 290 -2.53 30.79 8.01
CA GLU A 290 -1.31 30.95 7.22
C GLU A 290 -0.97 29.66 6.48
N ASN A 291 -0.65 29.78 5.18
CA ASN A 291 -0.12 28.65 4.42
C ASN A 291 1.40 28.62 4.58
N ILE A 292 1.86 27.95 5.63
CA ILE A 292 3.29 27.70 5.84
C ILE A 292 3.67 26.46 5.02
N SER A 293 3.60 26.55 3.68
CA SER A 293 4.17 25.52 2.82
C SER A 293 5.69 25.73 2.73
N GLU A 294 6.44 25.21 3.71
CA GLU A 294 7.90 25.20 3.64
C GLU A 294 8.41 24.17 2.62
N LYS A 295 9.47 24.56 1.91
CA LYS A 295 10.05 23.94 0.70
C LYS A 295 10.81 22.62 0.95
N ASN A 296 10.51 21.88 2.01
CA ASN A 296 11.21 20.62 2.26
C ASN A 296 10.66 19.54 1.33
N LYS A 297 11.41 19.31 0.25
CA LYS A 297 11.09 18.29 -0.76
C LYS A 297 11.69 16.96 -0.34
N PHE A 298 10.95 15.90 -0.61
CA PHE A 298 11.48 14.54 -0.54
C PHE A 298 12.61 14.38 -1.57
N ASP A 299 13.86 14.34 -1.12
CA ASP A 299 15.03 14.08 -1.97
C ASP A 299 15.48 12.64 -1.78
N LEU A 300 15.56 11.91 -2.90
CA LEU A 300 15.95 10.50 -2.91
C LEU A 300 17.43 10.25 -2.61
N LYS A 301 18.29 11.28 -2.63
CA LYS A 301 19.74 11.12 -2.51
C LYS A 301 20.19 10.69 -1.12
N ASN A 302 19.61 11.26 -0.08
CA ASN A 302 20.05 11.14 1.30
C ASN A 302 18.84 11.01 2.23
N SER A 303 19.02 10.34 3.36
CA SER A 303 18.09 10.49 4.48
C SER A 303 18.20 11.92 5.03
N SER A 304 17.13 12.41 5.66
CA SER A 304 17.13 13.70 6.35
C SER A 304 16.26 13.62 7.59
N TYR A 305 16.90 13.56 8.76
CA TYR A 305 16.20 13.52 10.04
C TYR A 305 17.06 14.06 11.17
N THR A 306 16.40 14.65 12.16
CA THR A 306 17.04 15.15 13.39
C THR A 306 16.73 14.28 14.61
N THR A 307 15.68 13.46 14.53
CA THR A 307 15.24 12.56 15.61
C THR A 307 15.14 11.13 15.12
N LYS A 308 15.16 10.18 16.06
CA LYS A 308 14.93 8.76 15.77
C LYS A 308 13.45 8.40 15.84
N TYR A 309 12.63 9.07 15.05
CA TYR A 309 11.16 8.92 15.09
C TYR A 309 10.68 7.47 14.88
N TRP A 310 11.47 6.65 14.19
CA TRP A 310 11.15 5.24 13.93
C TRP A 310 11.33 4.31 15.15
N GLU A 311 11.98 4.79 16.21
CA GLU A 311 12.07 4.07 17.49
C GLU A 311 10.80 4.29 18.34
N SER A 312 9.92 5.22 17.92
CA SER A 312 8.60 5.35 18.54
C SER A 312 7.82 4.05 18.39
N GLN A 313 7.17 3.63 19.48
CA GLN A 313 6.43 2.37 19.51
C GLN A 313 5.43 2.30 18.37
N ASP A 314 4.76 3.41 18.05
CA ASP A 314 3.63 3.49 17.12
C ASP A 314 4.04 3.74 15.66
N PHE A 315 5.35 3.75 15.39
CA PHE A 315 5.82 3.93 14.02
C PHE A 315 5.64 2.64 13.21
N PRO A 316 4.92 2.68 12.06
CA PRO A 316 4.65 1.51 11.23
C PRO A 316 5.91 1.10 10.43
N ASN A 317 6.81 0.39 11.08
CA ASN A 317 8.19 0.18 10.64
C ASN A 317 8.39 -1.10 9.82
N LEU A 318 8.14 -1.04 8.51
CA LEU A 318 8.40 -2.14 7.58
C LEU A 318 9.91 -2.38 7.32
N GLN A 319 10.78 -1.43 7.71
CA GLN A 319 12.23 -1.58 7.57
C GLN A 319 12.73 -2.83 8.30
N SER A 320 12.20 -3.10 9.50
CA SER A 320 12.54 -4.28 10.31
C SER A 320 12.23 -5.59 9.58
N VAL A 321 11.06 -5.66 8.93
CA VAL A 321 10.63 -6.80 8.12
C VAL A 321 11.59 -6.98 6.95
N PHE A 322 11.86 -5.92 6.19
CA PHE A 322 12.78 -6.01 5.06
C PHE A 322 14.22 -6.37 5.47
N SER A 323 14.72 -5.82 6.57
CA SER A 323 16.05 -6.16 7.09
C SER A 323 16.14 -7.62 7.53
N SER A 324 15.06 -8.26 7.96
CA SER A 324 15.07 -9.70 8.26
C SER A 324 15.35 -10.58 7.04
N TYR A 325 15.02 -10.10 5.84
CA TYR A 325 15.27 -10.80 4.57
C TYR A 325 16.59 -10.39 3.90
N PHE A 326 16.94 -9.10 3.96
CA PHE A 326 18.04 -8.54 3.17
C PHE A 326 19.27 -8.21 4.00
N GLY A 327 19.16 -8.17 5.33
CA GLY A 327 20.25 -7.88 6.26
C GLY A 327 21.04 -6.66 5.82
N ASP A 328 22.36 -6.84 5.73
CA ASP A 328 23.30 -5.78 5.36
C ASP A 328 23.17 -5.28 3.92
N LYS A 329 22.43 -5.97 3.04
CA LYS A 329 22.22 -5.52 1.66
C LYS A 329 21.24 -4.36 1.58
N LEU A 330 20.36 -4.18 2.57
CA LEU A 330 19.45 -3.05 2.63
C LEU A 330 20.15 -1.88 3.34
N LYS A 331 20.78 -1.00 2.57
CA LYS A 331 21.54 0.13 3.11
C LYS A 331 20.72 1.39 3.18
N GLU A 332 20.79 2.06 4.32
CA GLU A 332 20.32 3.43 4.42
C GLU A 332 21.21 4.37 3.61
N LYS A 333 20.61 5.38 2.98
CA LYS A 333 21.34 6.53 2.45
C LYS A 333 21.76 7.43 3.60
N GLN A 334 22.96 7.99 3.48
CA GLN A 334 23.54 8.79 4.56
C GLN A 334 22.58 9.91 4.98
N ASN A 335 22.41 10.09 6.28
CA ASN A 335 21.66 11.21 6.82
C ASN A 335 22.48 12.50 6.66
N ILE A 336 21.94 13.48 5.96
CA ILE A 336 22.49 14.84 5.93
C ILE A 336 21.66 15.66 6.90
N LYS A 337 22.31 16.08 7.99
CA LYS A 337 21.72 16.95 9.02
C LYS A 337 21.53 18.37 8.51
#